data_AF-A0A434CHT9-F1
#
_entry.id   AF-A0A434CHT9-F1
#
_cell.length_a   1.000
_cell.length_b   1.000
_cell.length_c   1.000
_cell.angle_alpha   90.00
_cell.angle_beta   90.00
_cell.angle_gamma   90.00
#
_symmetry.space_group_name_H-M   'P 1'
#
loop_
_entity.id
_entity.type
_entity.pdbx_description
1 polymer ?
#
loop_
_entity_poly.entity_id
_entity_poly.type
_entity_poly.pdbx_seq_one_letter_code
_entity_poly.pdbx_strand_id
1 'polypeptide(L)' 'IYGSADRNIPPAVMKFMAERAHSVKTIVVEGGSHALMVSRPDAIALLIKEAASAQ' A
#
# COMPACT_ATOMS: atom_id res chain seq x y z
N ILE A 1 -1.36 -1.45 0.11
CA ILE A 1 -0.75 -0.12 0.31
C ILE A 1 0.67 -0.17 -0.21
N TYR A 2 1.10 0.80 -1.01
CA TYR A 2 2.46 0.83 -1.59
C TYR A 2 2.93 2.27 -1.84
N GLY A 3 4.24 2.45 -2.05
CA GLY A 3 4.86 3.77 -2.27
C GLY A 3 4.94 4.17 -3.75
N SER A 4 4.71 5.45 -4.07
CA SER A 4 4.85 5.96 -5.44
C SER A 4 6.31 6.10 -5.90
N ALA A 5 7.26 6.10 -4.97
CA ALA A 5 8.70 6.18 -5.23
C ALA A 5 9.43 4.85 -4.95
N ASP A 6 8.71 3.74 -4.97
CA ASP A 6 9.28 2.40 -4.86
C ASP A 6 10.23 2.12 -6.04
N ARG A 7 11.47 1.74 -5.72
CA ARG A 7 12.53 1.43 -6.70
C ARG A 7 12.75 -0.07 -6.90
N ASN A 8 12.11 -0.90 -6.08
CA ASN A 8 12.18 -2.36 -6.17
C ASN A 8 11.03 -2.91 -6.99
N ILE A 9 9.82 -2.38 -6.78
CA ILE A 9 8.63 -2.76 -7.52
C ILE A 9 8.01 -1.49 -8.12
N PRO A 10 7.88 -1.37 -9.46
CA PRO A 10 7.30 -0.18 -10.06
C PRO A 10 5.84 0.06 -9.63
N PRO A 11 5.43 1.30 -9.29
CA PRO A 11 4.07 1.64 -8.87
C PRO A 11 2.99 1.20 -9.86
N ALA A 12 3.28 1.30 -11.16
CA ALA A 12 2.35 0.86 -12.22
C ALA A 12 2.04 -0.65 -12.14
N VAL A 13 3.05 -1.46 -11.79
CA VAL A 13 2.88 -2.92 -11.62
C VAL A 13 2.05 -3.21 -10.36
N MET A 14 2.29 -2.48 -9.28
CA MET A 14 1.49 -2.63 -8.04
C MET A 14 0.03 -2.21 -8.25
N LYS A 15 -0.23 -1.16 -9.03
CA LYS A 15 -1.58 -0.78 -9.45
C LYS A 15 -2.26 -1.91 -10.24
N PHE A 16 -1.61 -2.42 -11.28
CA PHE A 16 -2.12 -3.53 -12.08
C PHE A 16 -2.43 -4.77 -11.22
N MET A 17 -1.53 -5.14 -10.29
CA MET A 17 -1.73 -6.28 -9.40
C MET A 17 -2.92 -6.09 -8.46
N ALA A 18 -3.12 -4.88 -7.93
CA ALA A 18 -4.25 -4.55 -7.07
C ALA A 18 -5.60 -4.65 -7.81
N GLU A 19 -5.65 -4.14 -9.05
CA GLU A 19 -6.84 -4.23 -9.92
C GLU A 19 -7.15 -5.69 -10.26
N ARG A 20 -6.15 -6.44 -10.72
CA ARG A 20 -6.28 -7.88 -11.06
C ARG A 20 -6.75 -8.72 -9.87
N ALA A 21 -6.35 -8.36 -8.65
CA ALA A 21 -6.72 -9.09 -7.44
C ALA A 21 -8.06 -8.66 -6.82
N HIS A 22 -8.77 -7.70 -7.43
CA HIS A 22 -9.98 -7.10 -6.84
C HIS A 22 -9.76 -6.61 -5.41
N SER A 23 -8.65 -5.89 -5.17
CA SER A 23 -8.31 -5.37 -3.86
C SER A 23 -9.44 -4.51 -3.29
N VAL A 24 -9.91 -4.84 -2.08
CA VAL A 24 -10.98 -4.12 -1.38
C VAL A 24 -10.62 -2.65 -1.12
N LYS A 25 -9.35 -2.38 -0.77
CA LYS A 25 -8.82 -1.02 -0.58
C LYS A 25 -7.34 -0.97 -0.94
N THR A 26 -6.99 -0.07 -1.85
CA THR A 26 -5.60 0.20 -2.23
C THR A 26 -5.24 1.64 -1.91
N ILE A 27 -4.15 1.83 -1.17
CA ILE A 27 -3.60 3.15 -0.80
C ILE A 27 -2.24 3.30 -1.48
N VAL A 28 -2.05 4.44 -2.15
CA VAL A 28 -0.74 4.85 -2.69
C VAL A 28 -0.18 5.93 -1.78
N VAL A 29 1.03 5.72 -1.29
CA VAL A 29 1.76 6.67 -0.46
C VAL A 29 2.67 7.50 -1.35
N GLU A 30 2.31 8.78 -1.56
CA GLU A 30 3.11 9.68 -2.37
C GLU A 30 4.51 9.89 -1.78
N GLY A 31 5.54 9.81 -2.62
CA GLY A 31 6.95 9.79 -2.23
C GLY A 31 7.38 8.57 -1.40
N GLY A 32 6.50 7.59 -1.18
CA GLY A 32 6.77 6.42 -0.36
C GLY A 32 7.80 5.48 -0.98
N SER A 33 8.73 4.98 -0.17
CA SER A 33 9.71 3.95 -0.54
C SER A 33 9.09 2.54 -0.56
N HIS A 34 9.88 1.54 -0.94
CA HIS A 34 9.51 0.12 -0.79
C HIS A 34 9.21 -0.29 0.67
N ALA A 35 10.06 0.14 1.62
CA ALA A 35 10.00 -0.30 3.01
C ALA A 35 9.01 0.52 3.88
N LEU A 36 7.73 0.57 3.48
CA LEU A 36 6.71 1.37 4.20
C LEU A 36 6.48 0.95 5.64
N MET A 37 6.71 -0.32 5.99
CA MET A 37 6.64 -0.80 7.39
C MET A 37 7.59 -0.05 8.32
N VAL A 38 8.68 0.52 7.78
CA VAL A 38 9.68 1.28 8.52
C VAL A 38 9.46 2.78 8.36
N SER A 39 9.25 3.25 7.12
CA SER A 39 9.19 4.69 6.84
C SER A 39 7.83 5.33 7.10
N ARG A 40 6.74 4.55 7.09
CA ARG A 40 5.34 5.00 7.30
C ARG A 40 4.54 3.98 8.14
N PRO A 41 5.04 3.57 9.32
CA PRO A 41 4.43 2.51 10.12
C PRO A 41 3.01 2.85 10.60
N ASP A 42 2.74 4.12 10.82
CA ASP A 42 1.43 4.68 11.20
C ASP A 42 0.35 4.42 10.14
N ALA A 43 0.63 4.75 8.89
CA ALA A 43 -0.28 4.53 7.76
C ALA A 43 -0.58 3.04 7.55
N ILE A 44 0.43 2.19 7.73
CA ILE A 44 0.24 0.74 7.68
C ILE A 44 -0.66 0.26 8.81
N ALA A 45 -0.35 0.62 10.05
CA ALA A 45 -1.10 0.16 11.23
C ALA A 45 -2.56 0.61 11.16
N LEU A 46 -2.82 1.82 10.67
CA LEU A 46 -4.17 2.32 10.45
C LEU A 46 -4.94 1.46 9.44
N LEU A 47 -4.35 1.18 8.27
CA LEU A 47 -4.99 0.34 7.25
C LEU A 47 -5.31 -1.07 7.79
N ILE A 48 -4.42 -1.66 8.58
CA ILE A 48 -4.65 -2.97 9.21
C ILE A 48 -5.83 -2.90 10.18
N LYS A 49 -5.88 -1.88 11.05
CA LYS A 49 -7.00 -1.70 11.99
C LYS A 49 -8.33 -1.51 11.27
N GLU A 50 -8.36 -0.70 10.23
CA GLU A 50 -9.55 -0.49 9.39
C GLU A 50 -10.01 -1.81 8.77
N ALA A 51 -9.10 -2.56 8.14
CA ALA A 51 -9.42 -3.85 7.54
C ALA A 51 -9.92 -4.87 8.56
N ALA A 52 -9.32 -4.92 9.75
CA ALA A 52 -9.75 -5.80 10.83
C ALA A 52 -11.13 -5.44 11.41
N SER A 53 -11.52 -4.17 11.33
CA SER A 53 -12.80 -3.67 11.84
C SER A 53 -13.93 -3.70 10.79
N ALA A 54 -13.62 -3.97 9.53
CA ALA A 54 -14.56 -3.98 8.41
C ALA A 54 -15.42 -5.26 8.33
N GLN A 55 -15.78 -5.79 9.50
CA GLN A 55 -16.50 -7.04 9.68
C GLN A 55 -17.98 -6.91 9.31
#